data_AF-A0A954F042-F1
#
_entry.id   AF-A0A954F042-F1
#
_cell.length_a   1.000
_cell.length_b   1.000
_cell.length_c   1.000
_cell.angle_alpha   90.00
_cell.angle_beta   90.00
_cell.angle_gamma   90.00
#
_symmetry.space_group_name_H-M   'P 1'
#
loop_
_entity.id
_entity.type
_entity.pdbx_description
1 polymer ?
#
loop_
_entity_poly.entity_id
_entity_poly.type
_entity_poly.pdbx_seq_one_letter_code
_entity_poly.pdbx_strand_id
1 'polypeptide(L)'
;MTVSAVADDRADRFEARTFDQDGLGTIRYRLLSPHSLESGHKYPLVIFLHGAGERGDDNNAQLVHVVKELASDEMMDRSPCFV
;
A
#
# COMPACT_ATOMS: atom_id res chain seq x y z
N MET A 1 -5.63 -25.11 -11.73
CA MET A 1 -4.60 -24.81 -10.72
C MET A 1 -4.86 -23.40 -10.23
N THR A 2 -5.70 -23.25 -9.22
CA THR A 2 -5.99 -21.96 -8.60
C THR A 2 -4.84 -21.65 -7.66
N VAL A 3 -3.99 -20.70 -8.03
CA VAL A 3 -3.07 -20.10 -7.06
C VAL A 3 -3.93 -19.26 -6.14
N SER A 4 -4.24 -19.78 -4.96
CA SER A 4 -4.70 -18.94 -3.87
C SER A 4 -3.50 -18.05 -3.51
N ALA A 5 -3.57 -16.78 -3.92
CA ALA A 5 -2.67 -15.77 -3.41
C ALA A 5 -2.98 -15.67 -1.92
N VAL A 6 -2.20 -16.37 -1.10
CA VAL A 6 -2.16 -16.10 0.33
C VAL A 6 -1.67 -14.67 0.41
N ALA A 7 -2.54 -13.77 0.88
CA ALA A 7 -2.15 -12.40 1.16
C ALA A 7 -0.90 -12.48 2.04
N ASP A 8 0.18 -11.91 1.52
CA ASP A 8 1.43 -11.77 2.26
C ASP A 8 1.09 -11.12 3.60
N ASP A 9 1.54 -11.70 4.72
CA ASP A 9 1.21 -11.24 6.09
C ASP A 9 1.59 -9.77 6.32
N ARG A 10 2.50 -9.26 5.51
CA ARG A 10 2.90 -7.86 5.45
C ARG A 10 1.82 -6.91 4.91
N ALA A 11 0.74 -7.41 4.32
CA ALA A 11 -0.37 -6.58 3.84
C ALA A 11 -1.01 -5.78 4.99
N ASP A 12 -0.97 -6.32 6.20
CA ASP A 12 -1.47 -5.67 7.41
C ASP A 12 -0.65 -4.43 7.81
N ARG A 13 0.56 -4.26 7.26
CA ARG A 13 1.37 -3.05 7.44
C ARG A 13 0.83 -1.86 6.67
N PHE A 14 0.00 -2.11 5.65
CA PHE A 14 -0.68 -1.06 4.93
C PHE A 14 -2.01 -0.73 5.62
N GLU A 15 -2.14 0.50 6.10
CA GLU A 15 -3.38 1.00 6.68
C GLU A 15 -4.44 1.19 5.59
N ALA A 16 -5.63 0.65 5.81
CA ALA A 16 -6.79 0.86 4.93
C ALA A 16 -7.39 2.25 5.15
N ARG A 17 -7.47 3.04 4.08
CA ARG A 17 -8.04 4.39 4.12
C ARG A 17 -8.99 4.64 2.94
N THR A 18 -9.82 5.67 3.10
CA THR A 18 -10.71 6.19 2.07
C THR A 18 -10.51 7.68 1.89
N PHE A 19 -10.77 8.16 0.69
CA PHE A 19 -10.82 9.58 0.36
C PHE A 19 -12.07 9.86 -0.45
N ASP A 20 -12.95 10.69 0.07
CA ASP A 20 -14.21 11.06 -0.54
C ASP A 20 -14.08 12.46 -1.15
N GLN A 21 -14.36 12.57 -2.46
CA GLN A 21 -14.28 13.82 -3.19
C GLN A 21 -15.50 13.97 -4.11
N ASP A 22 -16.16 15.14 -4.02
CA ASP A 22 -17.30 15.48 -4.86
C ASP A 22 -16.96 15.35 -6.35
N GLY A 23 -17.82 14.62 -7.07
CA GLY A 23 -17.66 14.36 -8.50
C GLY A 23 -16.65 13.27 -8.88
N LEU A 24 -15.83 12.79 -7.93
CA LEU A 24 -14.88 11.67 -8.14
C LEU A 24 -15.29 10.39 -7.40
N GLY A 25 -16.17 10.50 -6.41
CA GLY A 25 -16.62 9.38 -5.57
C GLY A 25 -15.57 8.99 -4.52
N THR A 26 -15.76 7.83 -3.90
CA THR A 26 -14.87 7.29 -2.86
C THR A 26 -13.68 6.57 -3.49
N ILE A 27 -12.47 7.08 -3.25
CA ILE A 27 -11.23 6.39 -3.56
C ILE A 27 -10.78 5.60 -2.34
N ARG A 28 -10.63 4.29 -2.49
CA ARG A 28 -10.08 3.40 -1.46
C ARG A 28 -8.59 3.22 -1.73
N TYR A 29 -7.77 3.39 -0.72
CA TYR A 29 -6.32 3.24 -0.83
C TYR A 29 -5.71 2.60 0.40
N ARG A 30 -4.45 2.19 0.24
CA ARG A 30 -3.63 1.53 1.24
C ARG A 30 -2.38 2.35 1.46
N LEU A 31 -2.10 2.70 2.72
CA LEU A 31 -0.97 3.54 3.09
C LEU A 31 0.06 2.74 3.88
N LEU A 32 1.28 2.65 3.37
CA LEU A 32 2.43 2.22 4.15
C LEU A 32 3.12 3.45 4.73
N SER A 33 3.48 3.36 6.01
CA SER A 33 4.32 4.36 6.68
C SER A 33 5.70 3.77 6.99
N PRO A 34 6.77 4.59 7.00
CA PRO A 34 8.06 4.19 7.55
C PRO A 34 7.90 3.61 8.97
N HIS A 35 8.77 2.67 9.36
CA HIS A 35 8.74 2.07 10.71
C HIS A 35 8.85 3.12 11.82
N SER A 36 9.66 4.15 11.59
CA SER A 36 9.91 5.25 12.53
C SER A 36 9.83 6.58 11.80
N LEU A 37 9.04 7.50 12.34
CA LEU A 37 8.93 8.87 11.85
C LEU A 37 9.69 9.82 12.77
N GLU A 38 10.72 10.46 12.24
CA GLU A 38 11.48 11.47 12.95
C GLU A 38 10.86 12.86 12.74
N SER A 39 10.64 13.60 13.83
CA SER A 39 10.09 14.94 13.77
C SER A 39 11.01 15.87 12.97
N GLY A 40 10.43 16.62 12.03
CA GLY A 40 11.17 17.53 11.14
C GLY A 40 11.83 16.84 9.94
N HIS A 41 11.83 15.51 9.87
CA HIS A 41 12.32 14.77 8.71
C HIS A 41 11.24 14.67 7.63
N LYS A 42 11.65 14.75 6.35
CA LYS A 42 10.78 14.53 5.20
C LYS A 42 11.11 13.18 4.59
N TYR A 43 10.08 12.38 4.36
CA TYR A 43 10.22 11.08 3.69
C TYR A 43 9.63 11.17 2.28
N PRO A 44 10.15 10.41 1.31
CA PRO A 44 9.55 10.30 -0.01
C PRO A 44 8.12 9.74 0.06
N LEU A 45 7.31 10.09 -0.94
CA LEU A 45 6.03 9.45 -1.22
C LEU A 45 6.14 8.72 -2.56
N VAL A 46 5.85 7.42 -2.56
CA VAL A 46 5.82 6.57 -3.75
C VAL A 46 4.36 6.25 -4.05
N ILE A 47 3.84 6.72 -5.18
CA ILE A 47 2.48 6.40 -5.60
C ILE A 47 2.51 5.16 -6.49
N PHE A 48 1.90 4.08 -6.02
CA PHE A 48 1.68 2.88 -6.82
C PHE A 48 0.26 2.86 -7.40
N LEU A 49 0.14 2.59 -8.69
CA LEU A 49 -1.14 2.46 -9.40
C LEU A 49 -1.28 1.03 -9.91
N HIS A 50 -2.29 0.32 -9.43
CA HIS A 50 -2.51 -1.09 -9.78
C HIS A 50 -3.02 -1.27 -11.22
N GLY A 51 -2.95 -2.50 -11.71
CA GLY A 51 -3.40 -2.87 -13.05
C GLY A 51 -4.91 -3.11 -13.12
N ALA A 52 -5.38 -3.53 -14.30
CA ALA A 52 -6.79 -3.83 -14.51
C ALA A 52 -7.29 -5.05 -13.72
N GLY A 53 -6.39 -5.97 -13.36
CA GLY A 53 -6.71 -7.22 -12.64
C GLY A 53 -7.11 -7.00 -11.18
N GLU A 54 -6.69 -5.87 -10.60
CA GLU A 54 -6.88 -5.55 -9.18
C GLU A 54 -8.00 -4.51 -8.96
N ARG A 55 -8.78 -4.20 -10.00
CA ARG A 55 -9.91 -3.27 -9.90
C ARG A 55 -10.99 -3.83 -8.96
N GLY A 56 -11.53 -2.96 -8.12
CA GLY A 56 -12.64 -3.31 -7.24
C GLY A 56 -12.81 -2.26 -6.13
N ASP A 57 -13.57 -2.63 -5.12
CA ASP A 57 -13.89 -1.80 -3.96
C ASP A 57 -13.57 -2.50 -2.62
N ASP A 58 -12.85 -3.63 -2.67
CA ASP A 58 -12.48 -4.43 -1.50
C ASP A 58 -11.33 -3.83 -0.67
N ASN A 59 -10.60 -2.85 -1.23
CA ASN A 59 -9.41 -2.22 -0.67
C ASN A 59 -8.27 -3.21 -0.32
N ASN A 60 -8.20 -4.34 -1.00
CA ASN A 60 -7.17 -5.37 -0.81
C ASN A 60 -6.54 -5.83 -2.13
N ALA A 61 -7.32 -5.93 -3.22
CA ALA A 61 -6.80 -6.46 -4.48
C ALA A 61 -5.60 -5.67 -5.01
N GLN A 62 -5.50 -4.36 -4.75
CA GLN A 62 -4.38 -3.52 -5.21
C GLN A 62 -3.01 -3.91 -4.62
N LEU A 63 -2.99 -4.73 -3.58
CA LEU A 63 -1.78 -5.11 -2.84
C LEU A 63 -1.07 -6.35 -3.40
N VAL A 64 -1.76 -7.14 -4.23
CA VAL A 64 -1.35 -8.50 -4.65
C VAL A 64 0.09 -8.58 -5.17
N HIS A 65 0.57 -7.55 -5.86
CA HIS A 65 1.87 -7.56 -6.54
C HIS A 65 2.97 -6.75 -5.88
N VAL A 66 2.66 -5.95 -4.85
CA VAL A 66 3.60 -4.95 -4.32
C VAL A 66 3.97 -5.11 -2.86
N VAL A 67 3.13 -5.81 -2.08
CA VAL A 67 3.33 -5.93 -0.62
C VAL A 67 4.66 -6.59 -0.29
N LYS A 68 5.04 -7.62 -1.05
CA LYS A 68 6.25 -8.39 -0.78
C LYS A 68 7.51 -7.53 -0.86
N GLU A 69 7.63 -6.69 -1.89
CA GLU A 69 8.80 -5.85 -2.07
C GLU A 69 8.74 -4.60 -1.18
N LEU A 70 7.64 -3.84 -1.23
CA LEU A 70 7.57 -2.52 -0.60
C LEU A 70 7.46 -2.57 0.93
N ALA A 71 6.80 -3.59 1.48
CA ALA A 71 6.61 -3.74 2.92
C ALA A 71 7.55 -4.78 3.55
N SER A 72 8.65 -5.13 2.88
CA SER A 72 9.74 -5.89 3.50
C SER A 72 10.54 -5.04 4.47
N ASP A 73 11.01 -5.62 5.58
CA ASP A 73 11.86 -4.90 6.55
C ASP A 73 13.11 -4.33 5.87
N GLU A 74 13.75 -5.10 4.98
CA GLU A 74 14.93 -4.67 4.23
C GLU A 74 14.66 -3.40 3.40
N MET A 75 13.51 -3.32 2.72
CA MET A 75 13.17 -2.14 1.93
C MET A 75 12.82 -0.94 2.82
N MET A 76 12.01 -1.17 3.85
CA MET A 76 11.55 -0.12 4.75
C MET A 76 12.70 0.49 5.57
N ASP A 77 13.72 -0.30 5.90
CA ASP A 77 14.93 0.17 6.60
C ASP A 77 15.91 0.87 5.65
N ARG A 78 16.12 0.31 4.45
CA ARG A 78 17.07 0.88 3.47
C ARG A 78 16.55 2.20 2.87
N SER A 79 15.24 2.29 2.64
CA SER A 79 14.59 3.37 1.92
C SER A 79 13.26 3.75 2.58
N PRO A 80 13.28 4.35 3.79
CA PRO A 80 12.05 4.72 4.49
C PRO A 80 11.26 5.72 3.65
N CYS A 81 10.04 5.33 3.27
CA CYS A 81 9.13 6.14 2.48
C CYS A 81 7.68 5.83 2.84
N PHE A 82 6.79 6.73 2.44
CA PHE A 82 5.37 6.44 2.35
C PHE A 82 5.07 5.78 1.00
N VAL A 83 4.15 4.82 1.00
CA VAL A 83 3.58 4.22 -0.21
C VAL A 83 2.07 4.32 -0.15
#